data_AF-A0A944C3A9-F1
#
_entry.id   AF-A0A944C3A9-F1
#
_cell.length_a   1.000
_cell.length_b   1.000
_cell.length_c   1.000
_cell.angle_alpha   90.00
_cell.angle_beta   90.00
_cell.angle_gamma   90.00
#
_symmetry.space_group_name_H-M   'P 1'
#
loop_
_entity.id
_entity.type
_entity.pdbx_description
1 polymer ?
#
loop_
_entity_poly.entity_id
_entity_poly.type
_entity_poly.pdbx_seq_one_letter_code
_entity_poly.pdbx_strand_id
1 'polypeptide(L)'
;MKRIVLILVMAVAGLCGTVEAQTFRDRSGSYTGRIEASGTVRDRSGTYVGRIEASGTVRDRSGSYVGKVSVEGTVRDRSGSYIGKIQTDGTMRDRSGSYMGRVEADGTVRDHSGSYMGKFEGGVNLRRAAAILFFKLFW
;
A
#
# COMPACT_ATOMS: atom_id res chain seq x y z
N MET A 1 49.74 1.46 -27.41
CA MET A 1 48.48 2.25 -27.45
C MET A 1 47.33 1.28 -27.65
N LYS A 2 46.32 1.30 -26.76
CA LYS A 2 44.85 1.12 -27.02
C LYS A 2 44.48 -0.01 -28.02
N ARG A 3 43.66 -1.04 -27.72
CA ARG A 3 42.35 -0.99 -27.04
C ARG A 3 41.57 -2.33 -27.18
N ILE A 4 40.65 -2.58 -26.24
CA ILE A 4 39.35 -3.32 -26.32
C ILE A 4 39.44 -4.87 -26.25
N VAL A 5 39.06 -5.62 -25.20
CA VAL A 5 38.05 -5.58 -24.11
C VAL A 5 36.63 -6.04 -24.48
N LEU A 6 36.28 -7.17 -23.85
CA LEU A 6 34.99 -7.69 -23.36
C LEU A 6 33.94 -8.25 -24.33
N ILE A 7 33.74 -9.55 -24.14
CA ILE A 7 32.60 -10.39 -24.49
C ILE A 7 31.32 -9.82 -23.87
N LEU A 8 30.32 -9.58 -24.73
CA LEU A 8 28.97 -9.17 -24.37
C LEU A 8 28.13 -10.41 -24.05
N VAL A 9 28.04 -10.77 -22.76
CA VAL A 9 27.05 -11.73 -22.24
C VAL A 9 26.33 -11.06 -21.08
N MET A 10 25.20 -10.39 -21.35
CA MET A 10 24.25 -9.96 -20.32
C MET A 10 22.91 -9.61 -20.99
N ALA A 11 21.98 -10.57 -21.04
CA ALA A 11 20.55 -10.25 -21.20
C ALA A 11 19.68 -11.44 -20.76
N VAL A 12 19.90 -11.98 -19.56
CA VAL A 12 18.90 -12.82 -18.88
C VAL A 12 18.93 -12.50 -17.39
N ALA A 13 18.12 -11.52 -16.96
CA ALA A 13 17.53 -11.41 -15.62
C ALA A 13 16.86 -10.05 -15.50
N GLY A 14 15.53 -9.99 -15.42
CA GLY A 14 14.87 -8.72 -15.14
C GLY A 14 13.37 -8.59 -15.36
N LEU A 15 12.62 -9.67 -15.60
CA LEU A 15 11.15 -9.65 -15.46
C LEU A 15 10.76 -10.07 -14.03
N CYS A 16 11.36 -9.42 -13.03
CA CYS A 16 10.86 -9.45 -11.67
C CYS A 16 10.32 -8.04 -11.43
N GLY A 17 9.00 -7.86 -11.50
CA GLY A 17 8.37 -6.60 -11.10
C GLY A 17 8.83 -6.27 -9.69
N THR A 18 9.65 -5.24 -9.55
CA THR A 18 10.10 -4.76 -8.25
C THR A 18 8.87 -4.27 -7.52
N VAL A 19 8.34 -5.08 -6.60
CA VAL A 19 7.32 -4.61 -5.68
C VAL A 19 8.04 -3.66 -4.73
N GLU A 20 8.05 -2.38 -5.06
CA GLU A 20 8.77 -1.38 -4.27
C GLU A 20 8.15 -1.23 -2.88
N ALA A 21 9.01 -0.82 -1.93
CA ALA A 21 8.55 -0.53 -0.58
C ALA A 21 7.78 0.80 -0.60
N GLN A 22 6.56 0.78 -0.09
CA GLN A 22 5.68 1.95 -0.05
C GLN A 22 5.71 2.56 1.35
N THR A 23 6.08 3.83 1.48
CA THR A 23 6.08 4.57 2.76
C THR A 23 4.89 5.51 2.82
N PHE A 24 4.40 5.82 4.02
CA PHE A 24 3.41 6.88 4.22
C PHE A 24 3.97 7.99 5.09
N ARG A 25 3.73 9.22 4.67
CA ARG A 25 3.96 10.44 5.45
C ARG A 25 2.65 11.13 5.73
N ASP A 26 2.50 11.69 6.92
CA ASP A 26 1.30 12.44 7.29
C ASP A 26 1.26 13.85 6.67
N ARG A 27 0.22 14.62 7.01
CA ARG A 27 0.02 15.99 6.53
C ARG A 27 1.18 16.96 6.84
N SER A 28 1.99 16.68 7.85
CA SER A 28 3.17 17.47 8.22
C SER A 28 4.45 17.04 7.48
N GLY A 29 4.37 15.97 6.68
CA GLY A 29 5.52 15.33 6.04
C GLY A 29 6.28 14.37 6.96
N SER A 30 5.78 14.11 8.17
CA SER A 30 6.41 13.21 9.11
C SER A 30 6.19 11.76 8.69
N TYR A 31 7.24 10.94 8.77
CA TYR A 31 7.17 9.51 8.46
C TYR A 31 6.27 8.77 9.46
N THR A 32 5.28 8.05 8.97
CA THR A 32 4.30 7.32 9.79
C THR A 32 4.52 5.81 9.76
N GLY A 33 5.00 5.27 8.64
CA GLY A 33 5.20 3.84 8.48
C GLY A 33 5.54 3.43 7.06
N ARG A 34 5.82 2.15 6.89
CA ARG A 34 6.17 1.56 5.59
C ARG A 34 5.59 0.17 5.42
N ILE A 35 5.40 -0.18 4.16
CA ILE A 35 5.06 -1.51 3.67
C ILE A 35 6.25 -1.97 2.83
N GLU A 36 6.97 -2.96 3.32
CA GLU A 36 8.11 -3.54 2.61
C GLU A 36 7.64 -4.28 1.35
N ALA A 37 8.57 -4.52 0.42
CA ALA A 37 8.32 -5.32 -0.78
C ALA A 37 7.62 -6.65 -0.47
N SER A 38 8.06 -7.30 0.61
CA SER A 38 7.52 -8.56 1.12
C SER A 38 6.07 -8.46 1.64
N GLY A 39 5.54 -7.26 1.84
CA GLY A 39 4.23 -7.00 2.45
C GLY A 39 4.26 -6.80 3.97
N THR A 40 5.43 -6.91 4.62
CA THR A 40 5.59 -6.56 6.04
C THR A 40 5.26 -5.09 6.25
N VAL A 41 4.43 -4.80 7.24
CA VAL A 41 4.05 -3.45 7.64
C VAL A 41 4.77 -3.09 8.93
N ARG A 42 5.43 -1.93 8.94
CA ARG A 42 6.09 -1.36 10.11
C ARG A 42 5.64 0.07 10.37
N ASP A 43 5.55 0.44 11.64
CA ASP A 43 5.25 1.81 12.07
C ASP A 43 6.46 2.75 11.94
N ARG A 44 6.29 4.01 12.39
CA ARG A 44 7.33 5.05 12.43
C ARG A 44 8.57 4.67 13.23
N SER A 45 8.42 3.83 14.24
CA SER A 45 9.50 3.35 15.11
C SER A 45 10.19 2.12 14.53
N GLY A 46 9.69 1.59 13.41
CA GLY A 46 10.17 0.35 12.82
C GLY A 46 9.59 -0.90 13.49
N THR A 47 8.61 -0.78 14.37
CA THR A 47 7.95 -1.93 15.02
C THR A 47 7.12 -2.69 14.00
N TYR A 48 7.13 -4.02 14.08
CA TYR A 48 6.23 -4.84 13.28
C TYR A 48 4.77 -4.64 13.69
N VAL A 49 3.95 -4.26 12.72
CA VAL A 49 2.52 -3.97 12.90
C VAL A 49 1.64 -5.09 12.34
N GLY A 50 2.10 -5.74 11.28
CA GLY A 50 1.30 -6.70 10.55
C GLY A 50 1.86 -6.98 9.16
N ARG A 51 1.07 -7.66 8.34
CA ARG A 51 1.47 -8.06 6.98
C ARG A 51 0.29 -7.97 6.03
N ILE A 52 0.55 -7.45 4.84
CA ILE A 52 -0.36 -7.47 3.68
C ILE A 52 0.21 -8.48 2.68
N GLU A 53 -0.43 -9.63 2.55
CA GLU A 53 -0.02 -10.67 1.61
C GLU A 53 -0.31 -10.25 0.16
N ALA A 54 0.36 -10.88 -0.80
CA ALA A 54 0.07 -10.69 -2.24
C ALA A 54 -1.38 -11.07 -2.60
N SER A 55 -1.98 -11.98 -1.84
CA SER A 55 -3.40 -12.35 -1.91
C SER A 55 -4.35 -11.22 -1.49
N GLY A 56 -3.82 -10.13 -0.91
CA GLY A 56 -4.54 -9.00 -0.32
C GLY A 56 -5.07 -9.26 1.09
N THR A 57 -4.79 -10.43 1.65
CA THR A 57 -5.05 -10.75 3.05
C THR A 57 -4.23 -9.83 3.95
N VAL A 58 -4.89 -9.27 4.96
CA VAL A 58 -4.28 -8.41 5.97
C VAL A 58 -4.26 -9.14 7.29
N ARG A 59 -3.09 -9.21 7.91
CA ARG A 59 -2.87 -9.81 9.23
C ARG A 59 -2.26 -8.79 10.18
N ASP A 60 -2.63 -8.87 11.45
CA ASP A 60 -2.08 -8.02 12.50
C ASP A 60 -0.71 -8.53 13.02
N ARG A 61 -0.18 -7.87 14.06
CA ARG A 61 1.09 -8.19 14.71
C ARG A 61 1.16 -9.60 15.29
N SER A 62 0.02 -10.21 15.64
CA SER A 62 -0.07 -11.59 16.14
C SER A 62 -0.19 -12.62 15.01
N GLY A 63 -0.33 -12.16 13.76
CA GLY A 63 -0.62 -13.00 12.61
C GLY A 63 -2.11 -13.34 12.45
N SER A 64 -2.99 -12.77 13.29
CA SER A 64 -4.43 -12.98 13.19
C SER A 64 -5.01 -12.28 11.96
N TYR A 65 -6.02 -12.90 11.33
CA TYR A 65 -6.69 -12.35 10.15
C TYR A 65 -7.53 -11.12 10.52
N VAL A 66 -7.25 -9.99 9.86
CA VAL A 66 -7.95 -8.71 10.07
C VAL A 66 -8.99 -8.47 8.97
N GLY A 67 -8.68 -8.90 7.75
CA GLY A 67 -9.52 -8.65 6.58
C GLY A 67 -8.80 -8.88 5.28
N LYS A 68 -9.44 -8.50 4.17
CA LYS A 68 -8.89 -8.69 2.82
C LYS A 68 -9.30 -7.56 1.89
N VAL A 69 -8.35 -7.09 1.10
CA VAL A 69 -8.60 -6.22 -0.05
C VAL A 69 -8.53 -7.08 -1.31
N SER A 70 -9.60 -7.18 -2.10
CA SER A 70 -9.59 -7.93 -3.35
C SER A 70 -8.73 -7.24 -4.42
N VAL A 71 -8.46 -7.92 -5.53
CA VAL A 71 -7.80 -7.30 -6.70
C VAL A 71 -8.62 -6.14 -7.27
N GLU A 72 -9.95 -6.28 -7.25
CA GLU A 72 -10.92 -5.24 -7.63
C GLU A 72 -11.06 -4.10 -6.61
N GLY A 73 -10.26 -4.11 -5.54
CA GLY A 73 -10.29 -3.08 -4.49
C GLY A 73 -11.42 -3.19 -3.47
N THR A 74 -12.22 -4.26 -3.49
CA THR A 74 -13.26 -4.52 -2.47
C THR A 74 -12.60 -4.88 -1.14
N VAL A 75 -13.00 -4.20 -0.06
CA VAL A 75 -12.48 -4.42 1.28
C VAL A 75 -13.50 -5.16 2.13
N ARG A 76 -13.07 -6.26 2.74
CA ARG A 76 -13.85 -7.05 3.69
C ARG A 76 -13.12 -7.18 5.02
N ASP A 77 -13.86 -7.16 6.12
CA ASP A 77 -13.30 -7.35 7.47
C ASP A 77 -13.04 -8.82 7.82
N ARG A 78 -12.67 -9.07 9.08
CA ARG A 78 -12.40 -10.40 9.65
C ARG A 78 -13.57 -11.38 9.56
N SER A 79 -14.81 -10.87 9.52
CA SER A 79 -16.04 -11.67 9.40
C SER A 79 -16.41 -11.95 7.95
N GLY A 80 -15.70 -11.35 6.99
CA GLY A 80 -16.05 -11.39 5.57
C GLY A 80 -17.09 -10.34 5.17
N SER A 81 -17.51 -9.48 6.09
CA SER A 81 -18.46 -8.41 5.80
C SER A 81 -17.83 -7.33 4.93
N TYR A 82 -18.59 -6.83 3.95
CA TYR A 82 -18.17 -5.71 3.11
C TYR A 82 -18.10 -4.42 3.93
N ILE A 83 -16.93 -3.76 3.94
CA ILE A 83 -16.72 -2.50 4.66
C ILE A 83 -16.42 -1.30 3.74
N GLY A 84 -16.15 -1.55 2.46
CA GLY A 84 -15.95 -0.49 1.48
C GLY A 84 -15.15 -0.94 0.26
N LYS A 85 -14.81 0.00 -0.60
CA LYS A 85 -14.09 -0.24 -1.85
C LYS A 85 -13.15 0.91 -2.17
N ILE A 86 -11.94 0.57 -2.63
CA ILE A 86 -11.10 1.51 -3.38
C ILE A 86 -11.30 1.25 -4.89
N GLN A 87 -11.52 2.32 -5.64
CA GLN A 87 -11.65 2.27 -7.10
C GLN A 87 -10.28 2.42 -7.77
N THR A 88 -10.22 2.13 -9.07
CA THR A 88 -8.99 2.20 -9.88
C THR A 88 -8.45 3.62 -10.01
N ASP A 89 -9.30 4.64 -9.89
CA ASP A 89 -8.94 6.06 -9.82
C ASP A 89 -8.47 6.50 -8.41
N GLY A 90 -8.43 5.55 -7.46
CA GLY A 90 -8.07 5.76 -6.06
C GLY A 90 -9.21 6.29 -5.17
N THR A 91 -10.41 6.49 -5.70
CA THR A 91 -11.59 6.92 -4.92
C THR A 91 -12.00 5.83 -3.93
N MET A 92 -12.10 6.19 -2.66
CA MET A 92 -12.54 5.29 -1.59
C MET A 92 -13.97 5.58 -1.18
N ARG A 93 -14.75 4.50 -1.03
CA ARG A 93 -16.13 4.55 -0.53
C ARG A 93 -16.33 3.55 0.59
N ASP A 94 -17.21 3.87 1.53
CA ASP A 94 -17.57 3.00 2.64
C ASP A 94 -18.58 1.91 2.23
N ARG A 95 -19.07 1.14 3.22
CA ARG A 95 -20.07 0.09 3.02
C ARG A 95 -21.41 0.58 2.45
N SER A 96 -21.75 1.85 2.67
CA SER A 96 -22.97 2.53 2.22
C SER A 96 -22.79 3.19 0.85
N GLY A 97 -21.56 3.22 0.32
CA GLY A 97 -21.22 3.93 -0.91
C GLY A 97 -20.88 5.41 -0.71
N SER A 98 -20.82 5.88 0.54
CA SER A 98 -20.44 7.26 0.86
C SER A 98 -18.96 7.48 0.56
N TYR A 99 -18.64 8.66 0.03
CA TYR A 99 -17.26 9.05 -0.26
C TYR A 99 -16.44 9.19 1.03
N MET A 100 -15.28 8.52 1.10
CA MET A 100 -14.37 8.58 2.25
C MET A 100 -13.11 9.40 1.98
N GLY A 101 -12.86 9.75 0.72
CA GLY A 101 -11.59 10.33 0.28
C GLY A 101 -11.01 9.63 -0.94
N ARG A 102 -9.79 9.97 -1.30
CA ARG A 102 -9.08 9.36 -2.43
C ARG A 102 -7.58 9.29 -2.23
N VAL A 103 -6.96 8.32 -2.88
CA VAL A 103 -5.51 8.25 -3.09
C VAL A 103 -5.24 8.68 -4.53
N GLU A 104 -4.47 9.75 -4.71
CA GLU A 104 -4.10 10.26 -6.02
C GLU A 104 -3.00 9.41 -6.66
N ALA A 105 -2.82 9.53 -7.98
CA ALA A 105 -1.81 8.77 -8.71
C ALA A 105 -0.37 9.06 -8.23
N ASP A 106 -0.14 10.28 -7.71
CA ASP A 106 1.14 10.67 -7.13
C ASP A 106 1.32 10.19 -5.67
N GLY A 107 0.32 9.50 -5.12
CA GLY A 107 0.31 8.97 -3.76
C GLY A 107 -0.32 9.89 -2.72
N THR A 108 -0.69 11.12 -3.08
CA THR A 108 -1.39 12.04 -2.19
C THR A 108 -2.69 11.43 -1.67
N VAL A 109 -2.96 11.56 -0.38
CA VAL A 109 -4.19 11.07 0.24
C VAL A 109 -5.00 12.26 0.71
N ARG A 110 -6.27 12.28 0.31
CA ARG A 110 -7.26 13.27 0.75
C ARG A 110 -8.43 12.59 1.44
N ASP A 111 -8.97 13.24 2.45
CA ASP A 111 -10.19 12.79 3.13
C ASP A 111 -11.46 13.12 2.33
N HIS A 112 -12.62 12.81 2.91
CA HIS A 112 -13.94 13.06 2.31
C HIS A 112 -14.24 14.55 2.06
N SER A 113 -13.54 15.47 2.74
CA SER A 113 -13.67 16.92 2.57
C SER A 113 -12.71 17.47 1.51
N GLY A 114 -11.80 16.64 0.99
CA GLY A 114 -10.72 17.04 0.09
C GLY A 114 -9.48 17.56 0.82
N SER A 115 -9.45 17.53 2.16
CA SER A 115 -8.31 17.96 2.95
C SER A 115 -7.14 16.99 2.83
N TYR A 116 -5.93 17.54 2.74
CA TYR A 116 -4.70 16.75 2.63
C TYR A 116 -4.42 15.98 3.92
N MET A 117 -4.25 14.66 3.80
CA MET A 117 -4.00 13.77 4.94
C MET A 117 -2.56 13.26 5.00
N GLY A 118 -1.86 13.27 3.88
CA GLY A 118 -0.54 12.69 3.77
C GLY A 118 -0.28 12.17 2.36
N LYS A 119 0.82 11.45 2.21
CA LYS A 119 1.27 10.96 0.90
C LYS A 119 1.97 9.61 1.03
N PHE A 120 1.62 8.71 0.12
CA PHE A 120 2.39 7.51 -0.14
C PHE A 120 3.57 7.81 -1.08
N GLU A 121 4.75 7.31 -0.73
CA GLU A 121 5.97 7.43 -1.53
C GLU A 121 6.51 6.02 -1.84
N GLY A 122 7.32 5.87 -2.90
CA GLY A 122 7.97 4.60 -3.25
C GLY A 122 7.08 3.60 -4.03
N GLY A 123 6.40 4.08 -5.07
CA GLY A 123 5.53 3.24 -5.91
C GLY A 123 4.17 3.01 -5.25
N VAL A 124 3.14 3.71 -5.74
CA VAL A 124 1.81 3.70 -5.12
C VAL A 124 1.02 2.48 -5.56
N ASN A 125 0.88 1.51 -4.67
CA ASN A 125 -0.04 0.40 -4.84
C ASN A 125 -1.35 0.70 -4.10
N LEU A 126 -2.40 1.02 -4.85
CA LEU A 126 -3.73 1.38 -4.30
C LEU A 126 -4.29 0.29 -3.37
N ARG A 127 -4.05 -0.98 -3.67
CA ARG A 127 -4.52 -2.10 -2.85
C ARG A 127 -3.86 -2.12 -1.47
N ARG A 128 -2.56 -1.88 -1.42
CA ARG A 128 -1.80 -1.73 -0.16
C ARG A 128 -2.21 -0.46 0.57
N ALA A 129 -2.36 0.66 -0.14
CA ALA A 129 -2.85 1.91 0.43
C ALA A 129 -4.22 1.73 1.10
N ALA A 130 -5.16 1.07 0.42
CA ALA A 130 -6.48 0.76 0.97
C ALA A 130 -6.39 -0.12 2.22
N ALA A 131 -5.50 -1.11 2.26
CA ALA A 131 -5.31 -1.91 3.46
C ALA A 131 -4.86 -1.06 4.66
N ILE A 132 -3.96 -0.08 4.46
CA ILE A 132 -3.59 0.85 5.53
C ILE A 132 -4.76 1.72 5.95
N LEU A 133 -5.46 2.31 4.97
CA LEU A 133 -6.51 3.31 5.18
C LEU A 133 -7.75 2.72 5.85
N PHE A 134 -8.21 1.54 5.40
CA PHE A 134 -9.39 0.89 5.96
C PHE A 134 -9.12 0.20 7.30
N PHE A 135 -7.94 -0.43 7.48
CA PHE A 135 -7.62 -1.19 8.69
C PHE A 135 -6.78 -0.42 9.71
N LYS A 136 -6.42 0.83 9.45
CA LYS A 136 -5.68 1.73 10.35
C LYS A 136 -4.43 1.06 10.94
N LEU A 137 -3.56 0.55 10.07
CA LEU A 137 -2.46 -0.30 10.54
C LEU A 137 -1.43 0.47 11.39
N PHE A 138 -1.15 1.75 11.13
CA PHE A 138 -0.05 2.45 11.82
C PHE A 138 -0.29 3.94 12.15
N TRP A 139 -1.55 4.39 12.20
CA TRP A 139 -1.92 5.74 12.66
C TRP A 139 -3.19 5.73 13.50
#